data_AF-A0A3B8XZN3-F1
#
_entry.id   AF-A0A3B8XZN3-F1
#
_cell.length_a   1.000
_cell.length_b   1.000
_cell.length_c   1.000
_cell.angle_alpha   90.00
_cell.angle_beta   90.00
_cell.angle_gamma   90.00
#
_symmetry.space_group_name_H-M   'P 1'
#
loop_
_entity.id
_entity.type
_entity.pdbx_description
1 polymer ?
#
loop_
_entity_poly.entity_id
_entity_poly.type
_entity_poly.pdbx_seq_one_letter_code
_entity_poly.pdbx_strand_id
1 'polypeptide(L)'
;MDFARMSEARLPIRRNPAFSFRAILAGVFALAITGLAGCSSNDDEIPYEERPVEQIYNKAMDHMAAGEYIPATKEFDEVERQHP
;
A
#
# COMPACT_ATOMS: atom_id res chain seq x y z
N MET A 1 49.08 27.70 -55.75
CA MET A 1 48.63 26.32 -55.54
C MET A 1 47.80 26.31 -54.26
N ASP A 2 46.50 26.04 -54.40
CA ASP A 2 45.49 26.25 -53.36
C ASP A 2 45.59 25.25 -52.20
N PHE A 3 45.93 25.75 -51.02
CA PHE A 3 45.88 25.00 -49.76
C PHE A 3 44.51 25.13 -49.06
N ALA A 4 43.46 25.42 -49.83
CA ALA A 4 42.11 25.70 -49.35
C ALA A 4 41.15 24.54 -49.64
N ARG A 5 41.48 23.30 -49.27
CA ARG A 5 40.48 22.21 -49.21
C ARG A 5 41.02 20.98 -48.49
N MET A 6 40.59 20.77 -47.25
CA MET A 6 40.37 19.48 -46.59
C MET A 6 39.99 19.80 -45.14
N SER A 7 38.78 20.30 -44.95
CA SER A 7 37.63 19.50 -44.48
C SER A 7 37.75 19.17 -43.00
N GLU A 8 37.24 20.09 -42.18
CA GLU A 8 36.93 19.84 -40.78
C GLU A 8 35.92 18.68 -40.69
N ALA A 9 36.40 17.47 -40.43
CA ALA A 9 35.53 16.40 -39.96
C ALA A 9 35.18 16.68 -38.49
N ARG A 10 34.22 17.58 -38.25
CA ARG A 10 33.60 17.72 -36.93
C ARG A 10 32.69 16.50 -36.71
N LEU A 11 33.24 15.47 -36.07
CA LEU A 11 32.43 14.35 -35.59
C LEU A 11 31.48 14.86 -34.48
N PRO A 12 30.16 14.63 -34.57
CA PRO A 12 29.24 14.99 -33.50
C PRO A 12 29.47 14.06 -32.31
N ILE A 13 29.95 14.61 -31.20
CA ILE A 13 30.01 13.90 -29.92
C ILE A 13 28.57 13.65 -29.46
N ARG A 14 28.06 12.42 -29.63
CA ARG A 14 26.80 12.00 -29.01
C ARG A 14 26.98 12.01 -27.49
N ARG A 15 26.35 12.96 -26.81
CA ARG A 15 26.16 12.91 -25.36
C ARG A 15 25.08 11.86 -25.06
N ASN A 16 25.48 10.72 -24.55
CA ASN A 16 24.55 9.74 -24.01
C ASN A 16 23.96 10.33 -22.72
N PRO A 17 22.62 10.40 -22.53
CA PRO A 17 22.07 10.80 -21.25
C PRO A 17 22.43 9.69 -20.27
N ALA A 18 23.47 9.92 -19.46
CA ALA A 18 23.80 9.04 -18.36
C ALA A 18 22.55 9.01 -17.48
N PHE A 19 21.85 7.86 -17.45
CA PHE A 19 20.77 7.63 -16.50
C PHE A 19 21.37 7.89 -15.12
N SER A 20 21.03 9.04 -14.56
CA SER A 20 21.62 9.53 -13.34
C SER A 20 21.23 8.56 -12.24
N PHE A 21 22.22 7.87 -11.65
CA PHE A 21 22.04 6.95 -10.52
C PHE A 21 21.19 7.56 -9.38
N ARG A 22 21.23 8.90 -9.24
CA ARG A 22 20.39 9.70 -8.33
C ARG A 22 18.89 9.61 -8.65
N ALA A 23 18.51 9.53 -9.93
CA ALA A 23 17.13 9.36 -10.38
C ALA A 23 16.61 7.94 -10.09
N ILE A 24 17.47 6.93 -10.15
CA ILE A 24 17.13 5.54 -9.79
C ILE A 24 16.88 5.45 -8.28
N LEU A 25 17.76 6.03 -7.46
CA LEU A 25 17.59 6.10 -6.00
C LEU A 25 16.32 6.84 -5.58
N ALA A 26 16.00 7.95 -6.25
CA ALA A 26 14.76 8.69 -5.99
C ALA A 26 13.50 7.87 -6.35
N GLY A 27 13.55 7.10 -7.44
CA GLY A 27 12.44 6.22 -7.83
C GLY A 27 12.18 5.09 -6.83
N VAL A 28 13.22 4.46 -6.30
CA VAL A 28 13.09 3.38 -5.30
C VAL A 28 12.52 3.91 -3.98
N PHE A 29 12.95 5.10 -3.54
CA PHE A 29 12.44 5.72 -2.32
C PHE A 29 10.95 6.09 -2.44
N ALA A 30 10.52 6.60 -3.59
CA ALA A 30 9.12 6.92 -3.84
C ALA A 30 8.22 5.67 -3.79
N LEU A 31 8.68 4.53 -4.36
CA LEU A 31 7.95 3.26 -4.32
C LEU A 31 7.84 2.66 -2.91
N ALA A 32 8.88 2.82 -2.08
CA ALA A 32 8.87 2.33 -0.71
C ALA A 32 7.82 3.04 0.16
N ILE A 33 7.62 4.35 -0.03
CA ILE A 33 6.65 5.14 0.74
C ILE A 33 5.20 4.75 0.38
N THR A 34 4.92 4.46 -0.89
CA THR A 34 3.57 4.06 -1.32
C THR A 34 3.14 2.69 -0.80
N GLY A 35 4.09 1.81 -0.43
CA GLY A 35 3.79 0.48 0.08
C GLY A 35 3.24 0.45 1.52
N LEU A 36 3.48 1.50 2.32
CA LEU A 36 3.00 1.56 3.71
C LEU A 36 1.55 2.08 3.83
N ALA A 37 0.99 2.68 2.79
CA ALA A 37 -0.36 3.25 2.81
C ALA A 37 -1.49 2.21 2.79
N GLY A 38 -1.19 0.92 2.58
CA GLY A 38 -2.19 -0.15 2.45
C GLY A 38 -2.52 -0.91 3.74
N CYS A 39 -1.86 -0.61 4.88
CA CYS A 39 -2.05 -1.36 6.14
C CYS A 39 -3.19 -0.84 7.03
N SER A 40 -4.04 0.06 6.54
CA SER A 40 -5.19 0.59 7.28
C SER A 40 -6.45 0.48 6.42
N SER A 41 -6.84 -0.75 6.08
CA SER A 41 -8.20 -0.98 5.59
C SER A 41 -9.10 -1.19 6.79
N ASN A 42 -9.82 -0.13 7.18
CA ASN A 42 -10.87 -0.16 8.20
C ASN A 42 -12.25 -0.51 7.58
N ASP A 43 -12.28 -0.98 6.32
CA ASP A 43 -13.53 -1.11 5.57
C ASP A 43 -14.42 -2.27 6.07
N ASP A 44 -13.92 -3.11 6.97
CA ASP A 44 -14.70 -4.22 7.53
C ASP A 44 -15.16 -4.00 8.99
N GLU A 45 -15.14 -2.75 9.47
CA GLU A 45 -15.65 -2.41 10.81
C GLU A 45 -17.18 -2.49 10.80
N ILE A 46 -17.75 -3.35 11.65
CA ILE A 46 -19.20 -3.52 11.76
C ILE A 46 -19.78 -2.18 12.24
N PRO A 47 -20.82 -1.63 11.60
CA PRO A 47 -21.49 -0.43 12.09
C PRO A 47 -21.89 -0.60 13.56
N TYR A 48 -21.71 0.45 14.38
CA TYR A 48 -22.18 0.48 15.76
C TYR A 48 -23.67 0.15 15.77
N GLU A 49 -24.04 -0.99 16.36
CA GLU A 49 -25.42 -1.38 16.58
C GLU A 49 -25.61 -1.80 18.04
N GLU A 50 -26.28 -0.96 18.82
CA GLU A 50 -26.62 -1.25 20.20
C GLU A 50 -27.52 -2.49 20.27
N ARG A 51 -26.99 -3.56 20.86
CA ARG A 51 -27.65 -4.86 20.97
C ARG A 51 -27.41 -5.41 22.37
N PRO A 52 -28.36 -6.17 22.95
CA PRO A 52 -28.13 -6.80 24.24
C PRO A 52 -26.90 -7.73 24.21
N VAL A 53 -26.11 -7.73 25.30
CA VAL A 53 -24.88 -8.52 25.43
C VAL A 53 -25.06 -9.99 25.05
N GLU A 54 -26.17 -10.58 25.47
CA GLU A 54 -26.48 -11.99 25.23
C GLU A 54 -26.67 -12.27 23.73
N GLN A 55 -27.25 -11.33 22.98
CA GLN A 55 -27.43 -11.48 21.54
C GLN A 55 -26.09 -11.43 20.80
N ILE A 56 -25.22 -10.49 21.18
CA ILE A 56 -23.89 -10.32 20.58
C ILE A 56 -23.04 -11.57 20.88
N TYR A 57 -23.05 -12.03 22.15
CA TYR A 57 -22.31 -13.22 22.57
C TYR A 57 -22.79 -14.49 21.86
N ASN A 58 -24.11 -14.74 21.83
CA ASN A 58 -24.65 -15.92 21.17
C ASN A 58 -24.31 -15.94 19.68
N LYS A 59 -24.34 -14.77 19.02
CA LYS A 59 -23.93 -14.66 17.62
C LYS A 59 -22.45 -14.94 17.41
N ALA A 60 -21.59 -14.42 18.28
CA ALA A 60 -20.16 -14.75 18.25
C ALA A 60 -19.93 -16.27 18.40
N MET A 61 -20.67 -16.92 19.31
CA MET A 61 -20.63 -18.37 19.51
C MET A 61 -21.14 -19.17 18.31
N ASP A 62 -22.18 -18.70 17.62
CA ASP A 62 -22.67 -19.31 16.39
C ASP A 62 -21.59 -19.27 15.30
N HIS A 63 -20.91 -18.13 15.14
CA HIS A 63 -19.77 -17.99 14.22
C HIS A 63 -18.61 -18.91 14.61
N MET A 64 -18.30 -19.05 15.90
CA MET A 64 -17.28 -19.99 16.38
C MET A 64 -17.65 -21.44 16.04
N ALA A 65 -18.91 -21.83 16.24
CA ALA A 65 -19.40 -23.17 15.93
C ALA A 65 -19.39 -23.46 14.42
N ALA A 66 -19.60 -22.44 13.60
CA ALA A 66 -19.49 -22.50 12.14
C ALA A 66 -18.03 -22.48 11.63
N GLY A 67 -17.04 -22.26 12.49
CA GLY A 67 -15.62 -22.13 12.11
C GLY A 67 -15.28 -20.78 11.47
N GLU A 68 -16.15 -19.79 11.61
CA GLU A 68 -16.00 -18.45 11.05
C GLU A 68 -15.33 -17.52 12.08
N TYR A 69 -14.01 -17.66 12.24
CA TYR A 69 -13.29 -16.97 13.32
C TYR A 69 -13.25 -15.45 13.17
N ILE A 70 -13.11 -14.93 11.95
CA ILE A 70 -13.07 -13.47 11.70
C ILE A 70 -14.37 -12.78 12.15
N PRO A 71 -15.57 -13.19 11.71
CA PRO A 71 -16.81 -12.57 12.20
C PRO A 71 -17.05 -12.84 13.69
N ALA A 72 -16.64 -14.00 14.22
CA ALA A 72 -16.71 -14.26 15.67
C ALA A 72 -15.90 -13.23 16.47
N THR A 73 -14.65 -12.96 16.08
CA THR A 73 -13.80 -11.95 16.74
C THR A 73 -14.46 -10.58 16.75
N LYS A 74 -15.02 -10.14 15.62
CA LYS A 74 -15.67 -8.82 15.54
C LYS A 74 -16.90 -8.71 16.45
N GLU A 75 -17.69 -9.77 16.57
CA GLU A 75 -18.83 -9.79 17.50
C GLU A 75 -18.34 -9.80 18.96
N PHE A 76 -17.22 -10.46 19.29
CA PHE A 76 -16.63 -10.35 20.63
C PHE A 76 -16.06 -8.96 20.93
N ASP A 77 -15.38 -8.34 19.97
CA ASP A 77 -14.88 -6.97 20.09
C ASP A 77 -16.05 -6.00 20.37
N GLU A 78 -17.23 -6.24 19.78
CA GLU A 78 -18.43 -5.46 20.03
C GLU A 78 -18.95 -5.62 21.47
N VAL A 79 -18.82 -6.80 22.09
CA VAL A 79 -19.12 -7.00 23.51
C VAL A 79 -18.22 -6.11 24.36
N GLU A 80 -16.91 -6.14 24.13
CA GLU A 80 -15.93 -5.32 24.88
C GLU A 80 -16.20 -3.82 24.69
N ARG A 81 -16.61 -3.42 23.48
CA ARG A 81 -16.91 -2.03 23.13
C ARG A 81 -18.15 -1.49 23.83
N GLN A 82 -19.20 -2.31 23.97
CA GLN A 82 -20.45 -1.93 24.66
C GLN A 82 -20.39 -2.13 26.18
N HIS A 83 -19.50 -2.99 26.68
CA HIS A 83 -19.35 -3.32 28.10
C HIS A 83 -17.91 -3.07 28.60
N PRO A 84 -17.47 -1.79 28.66
CA PRO A 84 -16.14 -1.43 29.14
C PRO A 84 -15.93 -1.69 30.64
#